data_AF-I0ICX4-F1
#
_entry.id   AF-I0ICX4-F1
#
_cell.length_a   1.000
_cell.length_b   1.000
_cell.length_c   1.000
_cell.angle_alpha   90.00
_cell.angle_beta   90.00
_cell.angle_gamma   90.00
#
_symmetry.space_group_name_H-M   'P 1'
#
loop_
_entity.id
_entity.type
_entity.pdbx_description
1 polymer ?
#
loop_
_entity_poly.entity_id
_entity_poly.type
_entity_poly.pdbx_seq_one_letter_code
_entity_poly.pdbx_strand_id
1 'polypeptide(L)'
;MGGAATATPRTVDPHAHALPRKEPPIARLVRLEGTKPVEIKPSDRSVWVCTCGLSRTFPLCDGSHKKCPKTEGEEAGKLHVYDRDNKRVVEVRDED
;
A
#
# COMPACT_ATOMS: atom_id res chain seq x y z
N MET A 1 16.28 -34.30 -48.49
CA MET A 1 15.50 -33.05 -48.44
C MET A 1 15.00 -32.85 -47.01
N GLY A 2 15.24 -31.66 -46.43
CA GLY A 2 14.68 -31.17 -45.16
C GLY A 2 15.41 -31.67 -43.91
N GLY A 3 15.89 -30.85 -42.97
CA GLY A 3 15.91 -29.39 -42.84
C GLY A 3 16.50 -29.09 -41.46
N ALA A 4 17.54 -28.25 -41.39
CA ALA A 4 18.21 -27.91 -40.14
C ALA A 4 17.34 -26.96 -39.30
N ALA A 5 17.02 -27.35 -38.07
CA ALA A 5 16.35 -26.49 -37.11
C ALA A 5 17.36 -25.48 -36.53
N THR A 6 17.28 -24.23 -36.97
CA THR A 6 18.02 -23.11 -36.40
C THR A 6 17.35 -22.66 -35.10
N ALA A 7 18.02 -22.88 -33.97
CA ALA A 7 17.57 -22.36 -32.67
C ALA A 7 17.82 -20.85 -32.60
N THR A 8 16.77 -20.06 -32.38
CA THR A 8 16.87 -18.61 -32.16
C THR A 8 17.45 -18.35 -30.76
N PRO A 9 18.39 -17.39 -30.58
CA PRO A 9 18.90 -17.07 -29.25
C PRO A 9 17.80 -16.40 -28.41
N ARG A 10 17.55 -16.94 -27.21
CA ARG A 10 16.60 -16.35 -26.26
C ARG A 10 17.20 -15.07 -25.69
N THR A 11 16.57 -13.93 -25.95
CA THR A 11 16.90 -12.68 -25.25
C THR A 11 16.46 -12.82 -23.79
N VAL A 12 17.42 -12.78 -22.87
CA VAL A 12 17.12 -12.67 -21.44
C VAL A 12 16.65 -11.24 -21.15
N ASP A 13 15.52 -11.11 -20.47
CA ASP A 13 14.94 -9.82 -20.08
C ASP A 13 15.80 -9.19 -18.96
N PRO A 14 16.35 -7.98 -19.12
CA PRO A 14 17.18 -7.32 -18.11
C PRO A 14 16.41 -6.89 -16.85
N HIS A 15 15.08 -6.97 -16.86
CA HIS A 15 14.20 -6.73 -15.71
C HIS A 15 13.72 -8.02 -15.02
N ALA A 16 14.18 -9.19 -15.46
CA ALA A 16 13.93 -10.45 -14.75
C ALA A 16 14.72 -10.52 -13.44
N HIS A 17 14.26 -9.80 -12.41
CA HIS A 17 14.72 -10.00 -11.03
C HIS A 17 14.00 -11.22 -10.45
N ALA A 18 14.46 -12.41 -10.86
CA ALA A 18 14.08 -13.66 -10.26
C ALA A 18 14.80 -13.84 -8.92
N LEU A 19 14.06 -13.84 -7.82
CA LEU A 19 14.32 -14.76 -6.71
C LEU A 19 12.98 -15.29 -6.18
N PRO A 20 12.76 -16.62 -6.19
CA PRO A 20 11.66 -17.21 -5.47
C PRO A 20 11.98 -17.11 -3.97
N ARG A 21 11.32 -16.21 -3.25
CA ARG A 21 11.37 -16.24 -1.79
C ARG A 21 10.67 -17.54 -1.35
N LYS A 22 11.46 -18.55 -0.96
CA LYS A 22 10.99 -19.91 -0.59
C LYS A 22 9.94 -19.91 0.53
N GLU A 23 9.80 -18.82 1.28
CA GLU A 23 8.64 -18.55 2.14
C GLU A 23 8.36 -17.04 2.15
N PRO A 24 7.08 -16.61 2.13
CA PRO A 24 6.75 -15.22 2.28
C PRO A 24 7.20 -14.75 3.68
N PRO A 25 7.79 -13.55 3.82
CA PRO A 25 8.10 -13.01 5.13
C PRO A 25 6.83 -12.96 5.97
N ILE A 26 6.94 -13.27 7.27
CA ILE A 26 5.81 -13.21 8.21
C ILE A 26 5.27 -11.77 8.23
N ALA A 27 4.21 -11.53 7.47
CA ALA A 27 3.57 -10.23 7.37
C ALA A 27 2.58 -10.07 8.52
N ARG A 28 2.75 -9.02 9.32
CA ARG A 28 1.76 -8.65 10.33
C ARG A 28 0.68 -7.80 9.69
N LEU A 29 -0.58 -8.21 9.86
CA LEU A 29 -1.72 -7.33 9.58
C LEU A 29 -1.85 -6.33 10.73
N VAL A 30 -1.71 -5.04 10.43
CA VAL A 30 -1.92 -3.95 11.38
C VAL A 30 -3.18 -3.20 10.95
N ARG A 31 -4.22 -3.23 11.79
CA ARG A 31 -5.44 -2.45 11.58
C ARG A 31 -5.18 -1.00 12.02
N LEU A 32 -5.59 -0.04 11.19
CA LEU A 32 -5.48 1.39 11.47
C LEU A 32 -6.89 1.98 11.42
N GLU A 33 -7.33 2.56 12.53
CA GLU A 33 -8.68 3.13 12.69
C GLU A 33 -8.68 4.67 12.69
N GLY A 34 -7.48 5.27 12.79
CA GLY A 34 -7.33 6.72 12.79
C GLY A 34 -7.64 7.29 11.42
N THR A 35 -8.32 8.43 11.37
CA THR A 35 -8.66 9.09 10.08
C THR A 35 -8.09 10.50 9.97
N LYS A 36 -7.40 10.96 11.01
CA LYS A 36 -6.78 12.28 11.10
C LYS A 36 -5.43 12.14 11.79
N PRO A 37 -4.42 12.91 11.38
CA PRO A 37 -3.11 12.84 12.00
C PRO A 37 -3.17 13.28 13.45
N VAL A 38 -2.25 12.76 14.26
CA VAL A 38 -2.05 13.19 15.64
C VAL A 38 -0.91 14.21 15.67
N GLU A 39 -1.15 15.33 16.33
CA GLU A 39 -0.11 16.32 16.59
C GLU A 39 0.78 15.86 17.74
N ILE A 40 2.09 15.87 17.54
CA ILE A 40 3.09 15.72 18.60
C ILE A 40 3.98 16.97 18.64
N LYS A 41 4.37 17.40 19.84
CA LYS A 41 5.17 18.60 20.06
C LYS A 41 6.47 18.25 20.80
N PRO A 42 7.45 17.64 20.12
CA PRO A 42 8.76 17.37 20.72
C PRO A 42 9.60 18.64 20.94
N SER A 43 9.20 19.77 20.33
CA SER A 43 9.81 21.09 20.45
C SER A 43 8.77 22.17 20.10
N ASP A 44 9.21 23.42 19.91
CA ASP A 44 8.36 24.54 19.43
C ASP A 44 7.70 24.30 18.06
N ARG A 45 8.17 23.29 17.31
CA ARG A 45 7.57 22.86 16.05
C ARG A 45 6.73 21.60 16.21
N SER A 46 5.49 21.67 15.76
CA SER A 46 4.59 20.52 15.67
C SER A 46 5.01 19.55 14.58
N VAL A 47 4.92 18.26 14.89
CA VAL A 47 5.04 17.16 13.93
C VAL A 47 3.70 16.44 13.88
N TRP A 48 3.25 16.09 12.68
CA TRP A 48 1.97 15.42 12.46
C TRP A 48 2.20 13.97 12.07
N VAL A 49 1.81 13.05 12.94
CA VAL A 49 1.97 11.60 12.72
C VAL A 49 0.73 11.05 12.02
N CYS A 50 0.95 10.28 10.95
CA CYS A 50 -0.12 9.63 10.21
C CYS A 50 -0.69 8.47 11.03
N THR A 51 -2.01 8.46 11.19
CA THR A 51 -2.75 7.35 11.81
C THR A 51 -3.71 6.67 10.84
N CYS A 52 -3.82 7.19 9.62
CA CYS A 52 -4.77 6.73 8.60
C CYS A 52 -4.21 5.71 7.60
N GLY A 53 -2.91 5.44 7.63
CA GLY A 53 -2.28 4.45 6.75
C GLY A 53 -2.14 4.85 5.27
N LEU A 54 -2.80 5.93 4.81
CA LEU A 54 -2.76 6.33 3.39
C LEU A 54 -1.57 7.19 2.99
N SER A 55 -0.78 7.67 3.94
CA SER A 55 0.35 8.56 3.63
C SER A 55 1.40 7.89 2.76
N ARG A 56 1.89 8.62 1.75
CA ARG A 56 3.03 8.22 0.91
C ARG A 56 4.37 8.41 1.63
N THR A 57 4.39 9.20 2.70
CA THR A 57 5.56 9.46 3.55
C THR A 57 5.37 8.90 4.96
N PHE A 58 4.60 7.81 5.08
CA PHE A 58 4.37 7.14 6.36
C PHE A 58 5.72 6.87 7.06
N PRO A 59 5.87 7.21 8.36
CA PRO A 59 4.83 7.45 9.37
C PRO A 59 4.35 8.91 9.50
N LEU A 60 4.86 9.85 8.70
CA LEU A 60 4.47 11.26 8.79
C LEU A 60 3.22 11.56 7.97
N CYS A 61 2.44 12.56 8.38
CA CYS A 61 1.28 13.01 7.64
C CYS A 61 1.69 13.86 6.42
N ASP A 62 1.20 13.49 5.24
CA ASP A 62 1.35 14.24 3.97
C ASP A 62 0.02 14.84 3.47
N GLY A 63 -1.03 14.80 4.30
CA GLY A 63 -2.38 15.24 3.93
C GLY A 63 -3.22 14.16 3.22
N SER A 64 -2.70 12.97 2.93
CA SER A 64 -3.47 11.88 2.31
C SER A 64 -4.69 11.45 3.14
N HIS A 65 -4.69 11.71 4.44
CA HIS A 65 -5.84 11.48 5.33
C HIS A 65 -7.11 12.20 4.89
N LYS A 66 -7.01 13.25 4.06
CA LYS A 66 -8.18 13.92 3.47
C LYS A 66 -8.94 13.03 2.47
N LYS A 67 -8.30 11.96 2.00
CA LYS A 67 -8.91 10.93 1.15
C LYS A 67 -9.53 9.79 1.95
N CYS A 68 -9.17 9.63 3.23
CA CYS A 68 -9.99 8.86 4.16
C CYS A 68 -11.31 9.62 4.24
N PRO A 69 -12.44 9.08 3.74
CA PRO A 69 -13.64 9.86 3.56
C PRO A 69 -14.35 10.13 4.90
N LYS A 70 -13.73 10.91 5.79
CA LYS A 70 -14.44 11.60 6.87
C LYS A 70 -15.08 12.88 6.34
N THR A 71 -16.03 12.67 5.44
CA THR A 71 -17.28 13.44 5.43
C THR A 71 -18.47 12.56 5.02
N GLU A 72 -18.34 11.56 4.13
CA GLU A 72 -19.51 10.73 3.73
C GLU A 72 -19.20 9.27 3.26
N GLY A 73 -17.95 8.76 3.27
CA GLY A 73 -17.61 7.55 2.50
C GLY A 73 -16.83 6.43 3.19
N GLU A 74 -16.47 6.58 4.47
CA GLU A 74 -16.01 5.46 5.31
C GLU A 74 -17.12 5.18 6.32
N GLU A 75 -18.05 4.29 5.95
CA GLU A 75 -19.16 3.87 6.80
C GLU A 75 -18.65 3.24 8.10
N ALA A 76 -19.28 3.57 9.23
CA ALA A 76 -18.95 2.95 10.50
C ALA A 76 -19.21 1.43 10.44
N GLY A 77 -18.28 0.64 10.98
CA GLY A 77 -18.37 -0.83 10.94
C GLY A 77 -18.04 -1.44 9.57
N LYS A 78 -17.37 -0.69 8.68
CA LYS A 78 -16.85 -1.21 7.41
C LYS A 78 -15.33 -1.14 7.35
N LEU A 79 -14.70 -2.23 6.94
CA LEU A 79 -13.28 -2.28 6.62
C LEU A 79 -13.06 -1.93 5.14
N HIS A 80 -12.40 -0.79 4.90
CA HIS A 80 -12.04 -0.32 3.56
C HIS A 80 -10.63 -0.78 3.18
N VAL A 81 -10.51 -1.52 2.09
CA VAL A 81 -9.23 -1.97 1.54
C VAL A 81 -8.81 -1.01 0.43
N TYR A 82 -7.61 -0.46 0.57
CA TYR A 82 -7.04 0.49 -0.38
C TYR A 82 -6.03 -0.19 -1.29
N ASP A 83 -6.07 0.17 -2.58
CA ASP A 83 -5.02 -0.15 -3.53
C ASP A 83 -3.68 0.43 -3.06
N ARG A 84 -2.63 -0.37 -3.15
CA ARG A 84 -1.31 0.03 -2.66
C ARG A 84 -0.72 1.20 -3.44
N ASP A 85 -0.98 1.30 -4.74
CA ASP A 85 -0.27 2.18 -5.65
C ASP A 85 -1.02 3.50 -5.85
N ASN A 86 -2.34 3.42 -6.09
CA ASN A 86 -3.17 4.57 -6.41
C ASN A 86 -4.07 5.05 -5.25
N LYS A 87 -4.11 4.32 -4.13
CA LYS A 87 -4.90 4.65 -2.92
C LYS A 87 -6.40 4.81 -3.17
N ARG A 88 -6.95 4.12 -4.18
CA ARG A 88 -8.41 3.98 -4.35
C ARG A 88 -8.92 2.84 -3.47
N VAL A 89 -10.15 2.96 -2.98
CA VAL A 89 -10.84 1.85 -2.33
C VAL A 89 -11.08 0.76 -3.38
N VAL A 90 -10.61 -0.45 -3.12
CA VAL A 90 -10.79 -1.63 -4.00
C VAL A 90 -11.80 -2.62 -3.43
N GLU A 91 -12.05 -2.56 -2.12
CA GLU A 91 -12.99 -3.43 -1.44
C GLU A 91 -13.52 -2.77 -0.17
N VAL A 92 -14.77 -3.03 0.16
CA VAL A 92 -15.40 -2.66 1.43
C VAL A 92 -16.02 -3.92 2.01
N ARG A 93 -15.67 -4.25 3.25
CA ARG A 93 -16.20 -5.42 3.98
C ARG A 93 -16.92 -4.95 5.23
N ASP A 94 -17.83 -5.77 5.74
CA ASP A 94 -18.31 -5.62 7.11
C ASP A 94 -17.15 -5.88 8.09
N GLU A 95 -17.09 -5.09 9.16
CA GLU A 95 -16.17 -5.32 10.25
C GLU A 95 -16.71 -6.47 11.13
N ASP A 96 -15.96 -7.58 11.21
CA ASP A 96 -16.30 -8.78 11.99
C ASP A 96 -16.30 -8.55 13.51
#